data_AF-A0A2D3W0N6-F1
#
_entry.id   AF-A0A2D3W0N6-F1
#
_cell.length_a   1.000
_cell.length_b   1.000
_cell.length_c   1.000
_cell.angle_alpha   90.00
_cell.angle_beta   90.00
_cell.angle_gamma   90.00
#
_symmetry.space_group_name_H-M   'P 1'
#
loop_
_entity.id
_entity.type
_entity.pdbx_description
1 polymer ?
#
loop_
_entity_poly.entity_id
_entity_poly.type
_entity_poly.pdbx_seq_one_letter_code
_entity_poly.pdbx_strand_id
1 'polypeptide(L)' 'IRDANGAILQDGDSVTVIKDLKVKGSSSGIKVGTKIKGIRIVEGTDGHNIDCKVPGIGQIKLKQEFVKKA' A
#
# COMPACT_ATOMS: atom_id res chain seq x y z
N ILE A 1 12.85 -2.04 -0.88
CA ILE A 1 11.77 -1.26 -0.21
C ILE A 1 11.41 -1.95 1.09
N ARG A 2 11.31 -1.19 2.18
CA ARG A 2 10.99 -1.73 3.52
C ARG A 2 9.69 -1.14 4.00
N ASP A 3 8.89 -1.97 4.66
CA ASP A 3 7.63 -1.55 5.26
C ASP A 3 7.85 -0.68 6.52
N ALA A 4 6.76 -0.28 7.18
CA ALA A 4 6.80 0.52 8.40
C ALA A 4 7.52 -0.15 9.60
N ASN A 5 7.68 -1.47 9.58
CA ASN A 5 8.35 -2.26 10.62
C ASN A 5 9.78 -2.66 10.23
N GLY A 6 10.28 -2.21 9.07
CA GLY A 6 11.60 -2.55 8.56
C GLY A 6 11.68 -3.89 7.81
N ALA A 7 10.55 -4.57 7.58
CA ALA A 7 10.52 -5.81 6.81
C ALA A 7 10.72 -5.53 5.32
N ILE A 8 11.50 -6.37 4.64
CA ILE A 8 11.72 -6.26 3.19
C ILE A 8 10.45 -6.70 2.47
N LEU A 9 9.96 -5.83 1.59
CA LEU A 9 8.84 -6.10 0.70
C LEU A 9 9.35 -6.46 -0.69
N GLN A 10 8.67 -7.41 -1.32
CA GLN A 10 8.96 -7.89 -2.67
C GLN A 10 7.69 -7.89 -3.53
N ASP A 11 7.87 -7.92 -4.84
CA ASP A 11 6.78 -8.09 -5.79
C ASP A 11 6.03 -9.40 -5.51
N GLY A 12 4.70 -9.34 -5.50
CA GLY A 12 3.83 -10.46 -5.17
C GLY A 12 3.50 -10.59 -3.67
N ASP A 13 4.17 -9.85 -2.78
CA ASP A 13 3.89 -9.92 -1.34
C ASP A 13 2.46 -9.48 -0.99
N SER A 14 2.04 -9.87 0.22
CA SER A 14 0.86 -9.33 0.87
C SER A 14 1.24 -8.30 1.94
N VAL A 15 0.52 -7.19 1.95
CA VAL A 15 0.69 -6.13 2.95
C VAL A 15 -0.64 -5.76 3.58
N THR A 16 -0.58 -5.19 4.77
CA THR A 16 -1.72 -4.65 5.50
C THR A 16 -1.47 -3.18 5.79
N VAL A 17 -2.49 -2.36 5.56
CA VAL A 17 -2.43 -0.94 5.86
C VAL A 17 -2.48 -0.71 7.37
N ILE A 18 -1.58 0.10 7.91
CA ILE A 18 -1.45 0.31 9.37
C ILE A 18 -2.16 1.57 9.89
N LYS A 19 -2.70 2.42 9.00
CA LYS A 19 -3.43 3.64 9.34
C LYS A 19 -4.54 3.93 8.34
N ASP A 20 -5.54 4.72 8.71
CA ASP A 20 -6.55 5.17 7.76
C ASP A 20 -5.92 6.14 6.73
N LEU A 21 -6.09 5.85 5.44
CA LEU A 21 -5.59 6.67 4.34
C LEU A 21 -6.78 7.24 3.56
N LYS A 22 -6.77 8.56 3.35
CA LYS A 22 -7.75 9.21 2.48
C LYS A 22 -7.23 9.18 1.04
N VAL A 23 -8.03 8.65 0.11
CA VAL A 23 -7.69 8.65 -1.31
C VAL A 23 -8.14 9.97 -1.93
N LYS A 24 -7.20 10.70 -2.54
CA LYS A 24 -7.52 11.96 -3.22
C LYS A 24 -8.39 11.65 -4.44
N GLY A 25 -9.54 12.31 -4.55
CA GLY A 25 -10.50 12.10 -5.65
C GLY A 25 -11.52 10.98 -5.41
N SER A 26 -11.51 10.31 -4.26
CA SER A 26 -12.57 9.38 -3.85
C SER A 26 -13.22 9.83 -2.54
N SER A 27 -14.53 9.63 -2.42
CA SER A 27 -15.24 9.78 -1.14
C SER A 27 -14.89 8.66 -0.16
N SER A 28 -14.32 7.56 -0.65
CA SER A 28 -13.90 6.41 0.15
C SER A 28 -12.41 6.45 0.49
N GLY A 29 -12.08 6.10 1.74
CA GLY A 29 -10.70 5.94 2.21
C GLY A 29 -10.35 4.48 2.42
N ILE A 30 -9.05 4.18 2.47
CA ILE A 30 -8.54 2.86 2.85
C ILE A 30 -8.47 2.82 4.37
N LYS A 31 -9.11 1.83 4.98
CA LYS A 31 -9.11 1.68 6.43
C LYS A 31 -7.89 0.91 6.92
N VAL A 32 -7.43 1.22 8.13
CA VAL A 32 -6.46 0.39 8.85
C VAL A 32 -6.93 -1.06 8.89
N GLY A 33 -6.00 -1.99 8.72
CA GLY A 33 -6.29 -3.42 8.64
C GLY A 33 -6.67 -3.91 7.24
N THR A 34 -6.86 -3.03 6.26
CA THR A 34 -7.09 -3.45 4.86
C THR A 34 -5.91 -4.29 4.38
N LYS A 35 -6.17 -5.55 4.02
CA LYS A 35 -5.16 -6.47 3.45
C LYS A 35 -5.16 -6.36 1.94
N ILE A 36 -3.97 -6.18 1.38
CA ILE A 36 -3.72 -6.00 -0.04
C ILE A 36 -2.74 -7.11 -0.44
N LYS A 37 -3.10 -7.90 -1.45
CA LYS A 37 -2.30 -9.05 -1.91
C LYS A 37 -1.74 -8.74 -3.28
N GLY A 38 -0.57 -9.29 -3.58
CA GLY A 38 0.06 -9.12 -4.89
C GLY A 38 0.51 -7.68 -5.12
N ILE A 39 1.19 -7.08 -4.13
CA ILE A 39 1.77 -5.76 -4.33
C ILE A 39 2.87 -5.80 -5.39
N ARG A 40 3.10 -4.68 -6.06
CA ARG A 40 4.22 -4.49 -6.97
C ARG A 40 5.10 -3.37 -6.48
N ILE A 41 6.39 -3.64 -6.41
CA ILE A 41 7.41 -2.67 -6.04
C ILE A 41 7.68 -1.81 -7.26
N VAL A 42 7.53 -0.49 -7.13
CA VAL A 42 7.77 0.46 -8.21
C VAL A 42 8.73 1.55 -7.75
N GLU A 43 9.60 1.99 -8.64
CA GLU A 43 10.43 3.18 -8.42
C GLU A 43 9.61 4.44 -8.74
N GLY A 44 8.71 4.79 -7.82
CA GLY A 44 7.92 6.02 -7.93
C GLY A 44 8.76 7.26 -7.62
N THR A 45 8.64 8.31 -8.43
CA THR A 45 9.33 9.61 -8.30
C THR A 45 8.94 10.41 -7.05
N ASP A 46 7.78 10.15 -6.46
CA ASP A 46 7.18 10.96 -5.37
C ASP A 46 7.08 10.21 -4.03
N GLY A 47 7.90 9.17 -3.84
CA GLY A 47 7.89 8.33 -2.64
C GLY A 47 6.71 7.34 -2.55
N HIS A 48 5.96 7.18 -3.64
CA HIS A 48 4.92 6.16 -3.78
C HIS A 48 5.49 4.92 -4.45
N ASN A 49 6.05 4.05 -3.62
CA ASN A 49 6.90 2.96 -4.03
C ASN A 49 6.18 1.61 -4.18
N ILE A 50 4.89 1.55 -3.83
CA ILE A 50 4.11 0.31 -3.84
C ILE A 50 2.89 0.52 -4.73
N ASP A 51 2.83 -0.16 -5.86
CA ASP A 51 1.64 -0.22 -6.71
C ASP A 51 0.79 -1.41 -6.31
N CYS A 52 -0.51 -1.20 -6.09
CA CYS A 52 -1.39 -2.27 -5.65
C CYS A 52 -2.84 -2.02 -6.05
N LYS A 53 -3.65 -3.07 -5.97
CA LYS A 53 -5.09 -3.00 -6.25
C LYS A 53 -5.87 -3.21 -4.97
N VAL A 54 -6.65 -2.19 -4.58
CA VAL A 54 -7.53 -2.24 -3.41
C VAL A 54 -8.96 -2.53 -3.89
N PRO A 55 -9.65 -3.55 -3.36
CA PRO A 55 -11.04 -3.83 -3.71
C PRO A 55 -11.94 -2.64 -3.38
N GLY A 56 -12.82 -2.25 -4.30
CA GLY A 56 -13.72 -1.10 -4.16
C GLY A 56 -13.10 0.27 -4.44
N ILE A 57 -11.77 0.38 -4.51
CA ILE A 57 -11.08 1.65 -4.86
C ILE A 57 -10.40 1.55 -6.23
N GLY A 58 -9.83 0.39 -6.58
CA GLY A 58 -9.09 0.19 -7.81
C GLY A 58 -7.58 0.21 -7.60
N GLN A 59 -6.84 0.59 -8.64
CA GLN A 59 -5.38 0.62 -8.61
C GLN A 59 -4.89 1.90 -7.92
N ILE A 60 -4.04 1.75 -6.92
CA ILE A 60 -3.51 2.85 -6.12
C ILE A 60 -2.05 2.61 -5.77
N LYS A 61 -1.29 3.70 -5.72
CA LYS A 61 0.07 3.69 -5.23
C LYS A 61 0.10 4.12 -3.77
N LEU A 62 0.77 3.33 -2.94
CA LEU A 62 0.94 3.57 -1.51
C LEU A 62 2.41 3.84 -1.19
N LYS A 63 2.63 4.55 -0.08
CA LYS A 63 3.95 4.67 0.51
C LYS A 63 4.23 3.50 1.44
N GLN A 64 5.48 3.05 1.45
CA GLN A 64 5.95 1.93 2.27
C GLN A 64 5.79 2.18 3.80
N GLU A 65 5.80 3.44 4.23
CA GLU A 65 5.62 3.86 5.64
C GLU A 65 4.20 3.63 6.19
N PHE A 66 3.20 3.40 5.33
CA PHE A 66 1.80 3.20 5.73
C PHE A 66 1.33 1.75 5.62
N VAL A 67 2.23 0.83 5.27
CA VAL A 67 1.94 -0.58 5.15
C VAL A 67 2.88 -1.41 6.01
N LYS A 68 2.44 -2.61 6.38
CA LYS A 68 3.27 -3.66 6.97
C LYS A 68 3.10 -4.95 6.18
N LYS A 69 4.15 -5.77 6.09
CA LYS A 69 4.08 -7.13 5.55
C LYS A 69 3.11 -7.96 6.39
N ALA A 70 2.28 -8.76 5.71
CA ALA A 70 1.13 -9.46 6.28
C ALA A 70 1.05 -10.93 5.91
#